data_AF-K0SQS4-F1
#
_entry.id   AF-K0SQS4-F1
#
_cell.length_a   1.000
_cell.length_b   1.000
_cell.length_c   1.000
_cell.angle_alpha   90.00
_cell.angle_beta   90.00
_cell.angle_gamma   90.00
#
_symmetry.space_group_name_H-M   'P 1'
#
loop_
_entity.id
_entity.type
_entity.pdbx_description
1 polymer ?
#
loop_
_entity_poly.entity_id
_entity_poly.type
_entity_poly.pdbx_seq_one_letter_code
_entity_poly.pdbx_strand_id
1 'polypeptide(L)'
;MNTNFLYPNEVASDFAYLPFGGGARKCVGDEFATLEATVTLAMVLRRFSFDFDQAKLAETSMSVHEHPKNLEHPVGMKTGATIHTRKGLHMIVKKRDV
;
A
#
# COMPACT_ATOMS: atom_id res chain seq x y z
N MET A 1 -28.49 -4.85 -14.81
CA MET A 1 -27.28 -4.12 -15.27
C MET A 1 -26.11 -4.73 -14.55
N ASN A 2 -25.33 -5.58 -15.23
CA ASN A 2 -24.15 -6.19 -14.62
C ASN A 2 -22.95 -5.30 -14.96
N THR A 3 -22.75 -4.25 -14.17
CA THR A 3 -21.53 -3.45 -14.21
C THR A 3 -20.47 -4.25 -13.48
N ASN A 4 -19.69 -5.06 -14.23
CA ASN A 4 -18.46 -5.62 -13.69
C ASN A 4 -17.55 -4.44 -13.32
N PHE A 5 -17.60 -4.03 -12.06
CA PHE A 5 -16.63 -3.12 -11.50
C PHE A 5 -15.27 -3.80 -11.64
N LEU A 6 -14.33 -3.14 -12.32
CA LEU A 6 -12.97 -3.66 -12.52
C LEU A 6 -12.23 -3.87 -11.19
N TYR A 7 -12.70 -3.21 -10.13
CA TYR A 7 -12.15 -3.27 -8.78
C TYR A 7 -13.26 -3.51 -7.74
N PRO A 8 -13.00 -4.31 -6.70
CA PRO A 8 -13.95 -4.52 -5.61
C PRO A 8 -14.24 -3.18 -4.90
N ASN A 9 -15.50 -2.97 -4.56
CA ASN A 9 -15.99 -1.79 -3.84
C ASN A 9 -17.08 -2.21 -2.84
N GLU A 10 -17.64 -1.24 -2.12
CA GLU A 10 -18.61 -1.50 -1.06
C GLU A 10 -19.88 -2.22 -1.54
N VAL A 11 -20.29 -2.02 -2.79
CA VAL A 11 -21.49 -2.65 -3.36
C VAL A 11 -21.16 -4.04 -3.93
N ALA A 12 -20.09 -4.14 -4.72
CA ALA A 12 -19.69 -5.38 -5.37
C ALA A 12 -19.19 -6.45 -4.39
N SER A 13 -18.76 -6.04 -3.19
CA SER A 13 -18.27 -6.93 -2.14
C SER A 13 -19.25 -7.09 -0.98
N ASP A 14 -20.53 -6.77 -1.15
CA ASP A 14 -21.56 -6.84 -0.10
C ASP A 14 -21.09 -6.23 1.25
N PHE A 15 -20.51 -5.02 1.15
CA PHE A 15 -19.92 -4.26 2.26
C PHE A 15 -18.79 -4.94 3.04
N ALA A 16 -18.28 -6.11 2.60
CA ALA A 16 -17.11 -6.76 3.19
C ALA A 16 -15.79 -6.03 2.89
N TYR A 17 -15.80 -5.11 1.91
CA TYR A 17 -14.66 -4.30 1.50
C TYR A 17 -15.05 -2.82 1.40
N LEU A 18 -14.50 -1.99 2.28
CA LEU A 18 -14.86 -0.56 2.43
C LEU A 18 -13.65 0.37 2.31
N PRO A 19 -12.91 0.36 1.20
CA PRO A 19 -11.66 1.12 1.05
C PRO A 19 -11.87 2.65 1.13
N PHE A 20 -13.07 3.12 0.77
CA PHE A 20 -13.46 4.53 0.73
C PHE A 20 -14.69 4.83 1.59
N GLY A 21 -15.05 3.93 2.51
CA GLY A 21 -16.28 4.02 3.30
C GLY A 21 -17.53 3.60 2.50
N GLY A 22 -18.70 4.06 2.93
CA GLY A 22 -19.99 3.73 2.29
C GLY A 22 -21.14 4.65 2.72
N GLY A 23 -22.27 4.54 2.02
CA GLY A 23 -23.47 5.35 2.29
C GLY A 23 -23.27 6.85 2.03
N ALA A 24 -24.03 7.68 2.74
CA ALA A 24 -24.04 9.14 2.53
C ALA A 24 -22.71 9.85 2.85
N ARG A 25 -21.78 9.16 3.52
CA ARG A 25 -20.46 9.68 3.92
C ARG A 25 -19.31 8.98 3.21
N LYS A 26 -19.59 8.25 2.12
CA LYS A 26 -18.57 7.69 1.25
C LYS A 26 -17.62 8.79 0.78
N CYS A 27 -16.34 8.46 0.62
CA CYS A 27 -15.36 9.37 0.06
C CYS A 27 -15.81 9.88 -1.31
N VAL A 28 -15.84 11.21 -1.48
CA VAL A 28 -16.17 11.85 -2.76
C VAL A 28 -15.05 11.73 -3.79
N GLY A 29 -13.85 11.35 -3.36
CA GLY A 29 -12.65 11.21 -4.20
C GLY A 29 -12.26 9.77 -4.46
N ASP A 30 -13.16 8.80 -4.35
CA ASP A 30 -12.86 7.36 -4.54
C ASP A 30 -12.30 7.05 -5.94
N GLU A 31 -12.95 7.54 -6.99
CA GLU A 31 -12.51 7.36 -8.37
C GLU A 31 -11.19 8.10 -8.64
N PHE A 32 -11.06 9.32 -8.11
CA PHE A 32 -9.84 10.12 -8.26
C PHE A 32 -8.64 9.44 -7.58
N ALA A 33 -8.80 9.00 -6.32
CA ALA A 33 -7.75 8.34 -5.56
C ALA A 33 -7.34 7.00 -6.21
N THR A 34 -8.31 6.26 -6.75
CA THR A 34 -8.02 5.01 -7.49
C THR A 34 -7.20 5.29 -8.75
N LEU A 35 -7.57 6.30 -9.53
CA LEU A 35 -6.81 6.73 -10.71
C LEU A 35 -5.39 7.20 -10.32
N GLU A 36 -5.29 8.10 -9.33
CA GLU A 36 -4.02 8.67 -8.87
C GLU A 36 -3.06 7.56 -8.39
N ALA A 37 -3.54 6.65 -7.53
CA ALA A 37 -2.74 5.55 -7.01
C ALA A 37 -2.30 4.60 -8.13
N THR A 38 -3.20 4.26 -9.06
CA THR A 38 -2.90 3.37 -10.19
C THR A 38 -1.85 3.97 -11.12
N VAL A 39 -2.03 5.22 -11.54
CA VAL A 39 -1.09 5.91 -12.43
C VAL A 39 0.27 6.09 -11.74
N THR A 40 0.28 6.50 -10.47
CA THR A 40 1.51 6.67 -9.69
C THR A 40 2.26 5.35 -9.59
N LEU A 41 1.59 4.28 -9.18
CA LEU A 41 2.21 2.96 -9.04
C LEU A 41 2.73 2.46 -10.39
N ALA A 42 1.94 2.55 -11.46
CA ALA A 42 2.34 2.12 -12.79
C ALA A 42 3.57 2.89 -13.30
N MET A 43 3.62 4.21 -13.10
CA MET A 43 4.73 5.04 -13.58
C MET A 43 6.02 4.81 -12.77
N VAL A 44 5.89 4.68 -11.44
CA VAL A 44 7.02 4.36 -10.56
C VAL A 44 7.57 2.98 -10.88
N LEU A 45 6.69 1.98 -10.98
CA LEU A 45 7.04 0.62 -11.35
C LEU A 45 7.40 0.47 -12.82
N ARG A 46 7.20 1.45 -13.71
CA ARG A 46 7.72 1.40 -15.08
C ARG A 46 9.19 1.85 -15.13
N ARG A 47 9.53 2.84 -14.33
CA ARG A 47 10.81 3.58 -14.42
C ARG A 47 11.88 3.07 -13.46
N PHE A 48 11.50 2.38 -12.38
CA PHE A 48 12.43 2.01 -11.32
C PHE A 48 12.25 0.57 -10.83
N SER A 49 13.33 -0.08 -10.44
CA SER A 49 13.30 -1.30 -9.62
C SER A 49 13.59 -0.96 -8.16
N PHE A 50 13.05 -1.78 -7.25
CA PHE A 50 13.11 -1.58 -5.81
C PHE A 50 13.63 -2.84 -5.15
N ASP A 51 14.71 -2.72 -4.39
CA ASP A 51 15.25 -3.76 -3.52
C ASP A 51 15.22 -3.26 -2.07
N PHE A 52 15.05 -4.13 -1.09
CA PHE A 52 15.19 -3.71 0.30
C PHE A 52 16.61 -3.24 0.61
N ASP A 53 16.74 -2.16 1.38
CA ASP A 53 18.05 -1.72 1.89
C ASP A 53 18.48 -2.61 3.06
N GLN A 54 19.33 -3.59 2.77
CA GLN A 54 19.80 -4.55 3.76
C GLN A 54 20.64 -3.91 4.87
N ALA A 55 21.31 -2.78 4.61
CA ALA A 55 22.05 -2.09 5.66
C ALA A 55 21.11 -1.49 6.70
N LYS A 56 19.96 -0.95 6.25
CA LYS A 56 18.91 -0.42 7.13
C LYS A 56 18.12 -1.52 7.84
N LEU A 57 17.88 -2.64 7.16
CA LEU A 57 17.17 -3.77 7.77
C LEU A 57 18.01 -4.50 8.83
N ALA A 58 19.33 -4.59 8.66
CA ALA A 58 20.25 -5.22 9.61
C ALA A 58 20.29 -4.54 10.99
N GLU A 59 19.82 -3.29 11.11
CA GLU A 59 19.61 -2.61 12.40
C GLU A 59 18.50 -3.28 13.23
N THR A 60 17.73 -4.20 12.63
CA THR A 60 16.63 -4.93 13.27
C THR A 60 16.98 -6.42 13.42
N SER A 61 16.65 -7.01 14.56
CA SER A 61 16.89 -8.43 14.88
C SER A 61 15.95 -9.42 14.16
N MET A 62 15.16 -8.94 13.19
CA MET A 62 14.11 -9.72 12.53
C MET A 62 14.22 -9.58 11.01
N SER A 63 13.95 -10.67 10.29
CA SER A 63 13.85 -10.63 8.83
C SER A 63 12.60 -9.86 8.39
N VAL A 64 12.74 -9.09 7.31
CA VAL A 64 11.61 -8.37 6.68
C VAL A 64 10.59 -9.30 6.01
N HIS A 65 10.98 -10.55 5.74
CA HIS A 65 10.12 -11.55 5.10
C HIS A 65 9.35 -12.41 6.10
N GLU A 66 9.62 -12.27 7.39
CA GLU A 66 8.93 -13.02 8.44
C GLU A 66 7.64 -12.34 8.86
N HIS A 67 6.63 -13.13 9.24
CA HIS A 67 5.40 -12.57 9.79
C HIS A 67 5.70 -11.76 11.06
N PRO A 68 5.26 -10.49 11.15
CA PRO A 68 5.48 -9.67 12.33
C PRO A 68 4.77 -10.28 13.54
N LYS A 69 5.52 -10.76 14.53
CA LYS A 69 4.96 -11.29 15.79
C LYS A 69 4.59 -10.17 16.78
N ASN A 70 5.15 -8.99 16.58
CA ASN A 70 4.93 -7.81 17.41
C ASN A 70 5.18 -6.53 16.56
N LEU A 71 5.14 -5.37 17.21
CA LEU A 71 5.35 -4.06 16.58
C LEU A 71 6.82 -3.76 16.23
N GLU A 72 7.77 -4.66 16.52
CA GLU A 72 9.20 -4.41 16.33
C GLU A 72 9.76 -4.79 14.96
N HIS A 73 8.90 -5.28 14.06
CA HIS A 73 9.22 -5.63 12.67
C HIS A 73 10.00 -4.51 11.95
N PRO A 74 10.93 -4.83 11.02
CA PRO A 74 11.70 -3.83 10.28
C PRO A 74 10.82 -2.81 9.54
N VAL A 75 9.66 -3.26 9.06
CA VAL A 75 8.58 -2.41 8.51
C VAL A 75 7.34 -2.51 9.41
N GLY A 76 7.49 -2.19 10.69
CA GLY A 76 6.39 -2.23 11.66
C GLY A 76 5.34 -1.13 11.41
N MET A 77 4.14 -1.28 11.98
CA MET A 77 3.05 -0.31 11.85
C MET A 77 2.96 0.64 13.04
N LYS A 78 2.48 1.85 12.81
CA LYS A 78 2.16 2.88 13.81
C LYS A 78 0.74 3.40 13.57
N THR A 79 -0.01 3.56 14.66
CA THR A 79 -1.39 4.07 14.65
C THR A 79 -1.42 5.58 14.38
N GLY A 80 -2.54 6.05 13.80
CA GLY A 80 -2.79 7.45 13.47
C GLY A 80 -4.10 7.58 12.67
N ALA A 81 -4.28 8.70 11.97
CA ALA A 81 -5.37 8.86 11.00
C ALA A 81 -5.23 7.88 9.81
N THR A 82 -3.98 7.57 9.45
CA THR A 82 -3.59 6.57 8.47
C THR A 82 -2.57 5.61 9.09
N ILE A 83 -2.41 4.41 8.51
CA ILE A 83 -1.39 3.45 8.93
C ILE A 83 -0.04 3.93 8.40
N HIS A 84 0.89 4.27 9.30
CA HIS A 84 2.26 4.63 8.94
C HIS A 84 3.23 3.52 9.30
N THR A 85 4.37 3.46 8.59
CA THR A 85 5.49 2.62 8.99
C THR A 85 6.19 3.21 10.21
N ARG A 86 6.52 2.40 11.21
CA ARG A 86 7.21 2.82 12.44
C ARG A 86 8.68 3.19 12.20
N LYS A 87 9.36 2.44 11.32
CA LYS A 87 10.79 2.57 11.02
C LYS A 87 11.07 2.96 9.55
N GLY A 88 10.03 3.27 8.78
CA GLY A 88 10.14 3.49 7.33
C GLY A 88 10.02 2.20 6.51
N LEU A 89 9.88 2.37 5.19
CA LEU A 89 10.06 1.31 4.19
C LEU A 89 11.32 1.66 3.39
N HIS A 90 12.48 1.21 3.88
CA HIS A 90 13.77 1.55 3.29
C HIS A 90 14.05 0.67 2.07
N MET A 91 14.12 1.29 0.90
CA MET A 91 14.34 0.63 -0.39
C MET A 91 15.52 1.29 -1.12
N ILE A 92 16.34 0.49 -1.76
CA ILE A 92 17.26 0.93 -2.80
C ILE A 92 16.50 1.04 -4.11
N VAL A 93 16.56 2.21 -4.73
CA VAL A 93 15.85 2.51 -5.98
C VAL A 93 16.88 2.58 -7.11
N LYS A 94 16.67 1.80 -8.16
CA LYS A 94 17.50 1.81 -9.37
C LYS A 94 16.62 2.17 -10.56
N LYS A 95 17.11 3.01 -11.47
CA LYS A 95 16.42 3.26 -12.74
C LYS A 95 16.41 1.95 -13.54
N ARG A 96 15.27 1.62 -14.13
CA ARG A 96 15.16 0.44 -14.99
C ARG A 96 15.62 0.80 -16.38
N ASP A 97 16.56 0.02 -16.90
CA ASP A 97 16.95 0.08 -18.29
C ASP A 97 15.84 -0.59 -19.10
N VAL A 98 15.31 0.14 -20.08
CA VAL A 98 14.21 -0.29 -20.96
C VAL A 98 14.79 -0.56 -22.34
#